data_AF-N8UPI8-F1
#
_entry.id   AF-N8UPI8-F1
#
_cell.length_a   1.000
_cell.length_b   1.000
_cell.length_c   1.000
_cell.angle_alpha   90.00
_cell.angle_beta   90.00
_cell.angle_gamma   90.00
#
_symmetry.space_group_name_H-M   'P 1'
#
loop_
_entity.id
_entity.type
_entity.pdbx_description
1 polymer ?
#
loop_
_entity_poly.entity_id
_entity_poly.type
_entity_poly.pdbx_seq_one_letter_code
_entity_poly.pdbx_strand_id
1 'polypeptide(L)'
;MKYQKLNRFSDSEFKRLVGVPRPVFSEMVEVLKDAESLKKKSGRPYTLAIEDQLLLTLNYLQNYNTQLELVANYHIAESNVNRTIKKVEDALMKSRRFTPPKRSITTADEQFSWFIIDATECSIERPKKIRVSSKVLKKKHTLKAQVIYHPKSKQIIGVNIPSGSQHDIKTLIVH
;
A
#
# COMPACT_ATOMS: atom_id res chain seq x y z
N MET A 1 12.81 -16.77 7.11
CA MET A 1 12.12 -15.63 6.46
C MET A 1 11.10 -16.16 5.45
N LYS A 2 9.99 -15.44 5.19
CA LYS A 2 8.99 -15.91 4.21
C LYS A 2 9.53 -15.87 2.78
N TYR A 3 10.29 -14.84 2.43
CA TYR A 3 10.93 -14.70 1.13
C TYR A 3 11.84 -15.89 0.78
N GLN A 4 12.61 -16.42 1.74
CA GLN A 4 13.46 -17.60 1.51
C GLN A 4 12.68 -18.82 1.03
N LYS A 5 11.43 -18.99 1.48
CA LYS A 5 10.55 -20.08 1.00
C LYS A 5 10.11 -19.90 -0.44
N LEU A 6 10.27 -18.70 -1.02
CA LEU A 6 9.96 -18.41 -2.42
C LEU A 6 11.11 -18.76 -3.38
N ASN A 7 12.29 -19.10 -2.87
CA ASN A 7 13.43 -19.50 -3.70
C ASN A 7 13.23 -20.86 -4.38
N ARG A 8 12.27 -21.66 -3.92
CA ARG A 8 11.92 -22.96 -4.52
C ARG A 8 11.11 -22.84 -5.82
N PHE A 9 10.53 -21.68 -6.11
CA PHE A 9 9.70 -21.46 -7.29
C PHE A 9 10.56 -20.97 -8.46
N SER A 10 10.15 -21.31 -9.69
CA SER A 10 10.75 -20.73 -10.90
C SER A 10 10.49 -19.22 -11.00
N ASP A 11 11.19 -18.54 -11.90
CA ASP A 11 11.06 -17.08 -12.06
C ASP A 11 9.66 -16.66 -12.54
N SER A 12 9.01 -17.49 -13.36
CA SER A 12 7.65 -17.27 -13.83
C SER A 12 6.64 -17.41 -12.69
N GLU A 13 6.77 -18.46 -11.88
CA GLU A 13 5.94 -18.68 -10.69
C GLU A 13 6.16 -17.59 -9.64
N PHE A 14 7.41 -17.17 -9.40
CA PHE A 14 7.72 -16.06 -8.52
C PHE A 14 7.04 -14.77 -8.96
N LYS A 15 7.14 -14.43 -10.25
CA LYS A 15 6.46 -13.24 -10.80
C LYS A 15 4.94 -13.33 -10.62
N ARG A 16 4.34 -14.52 -10.80
CA ARG A 16 2.91 -14.73 -10.59
C ARG A 16 2.50 -14.58 -9.13
N LEU A 17 3.32 -15.04 -8.19
CA LEU A 17 3.06 -15.00 -6.76
C LEU A 17 3.29 -13.63 -6.13
N VAL A 18 4.33 -12.91 -6.56
CA VAL A 18 4.79 -11.64 -5.93
C VAL A 18 4.35 -10.42 -6.74
N GLY A 19 3.97 -10.61 -8.01
CA GLY A 19 3.57 -9.54 -8.92
C GLY A 19 4.71 -8.83 -9.64
N VAL A 20 5.97 -9.08 -9.24
CA VAL A 20 7.16 -8.49 -9.86
C VAL A 20 8.22 -9.54 -10.22
N PRO A 21 9.02 -9.33 -11.29
CA PRO A 21 10.16 -10.19 -11.59
C PRO A 21 11.22 -10.16 -10.47
N ARG A 22 11.96 -11.26 -10.27
CA ARG A 22 13.05 -11.34 -9.27
C ARG A 22 14.12 -10.23 -9.40
N PRO A 23 14.56 -9.84 -10.61
CA PRO A 23 15.52 -8.74 -10.74
C PRO A 23 14.98 -7.42 -10.19
N VAL A 24 13.71 -7.11 -10.50
CA VAL A 24 13.03 -5.90 -10.02
C VAL A 24 12.84 -5.96 -8.50
N PHE A 25 12.43 -7.11 -7.96
CA PHE A 25 12.32 -7.32 -6.52
C PHE A 25 13.65 -7.04 -5.81
N SER A 26 14.75 -7.55 -6.37
CA SER A 26 16.10 -7.34 -5.82
C SER A 26 16.50 -5.87 -5.85
N GLU A 27 16.22 -5.16 -6.95
CA GLU A 27 16.44 -3.72 -7.07
C GLU A 27 15.65 -2.92 -6.03
N MET A 28 14.38 -3.28 -5.79
CA MET A 28 13.55 -2.66 -4.76
C MET A 28 14.12 -2.91 -3.35
N VAL A 29 14.63 -4.11 -3.08
CA VAL A 29 15.31 -4.43 -1.81
C VAL A 29 16.54 -3.57 -1.60
N GLU A 30 17.36 -3.36 -2.62
CA GLU A 30 18.55 -2.49 -2.52
C GLU A 30 18.15 -1.03 -2.22
N VAL A 31 17.10 -0.51 -2.89
CA VAL A 31 16.55 0.82 -2.56
C VAL A 31 16.11 0.91 -1.09
N LEU A 32 15.51 -0.15 -0.55
CA LEU A 32 15.10 -0.18 0.86
C LEU A 32 16.29 -0.24 1.81
N LYS A 33 17.35 -0.99 1.47
CA LYS A 33 18.60 -1.05 2.25
C LYS A 33 19.30 0.30 2.26
N ASP A 34 19.38 0.98 1.11
CA ASP A 34 19.92 2.34 1.01
C ASP A 34 19.10 3.34 1.84
N ALA A 35 17.77 3.23 1.80
CA ALA A 35 16.90 4.06 2.62
C ALA A 35 17.09 3.83 4.13
N GLU A 36 17.44 2.61 4.55
CA GLU A 36 17.81 2.29 5.93
C GLU A 36 19.18 2.86 6.31
N SER A 37 20.18 2.72 5.44
CA SER A 37 21.56 3.16 5.71
C SER A 37 21.68 4.68 5.83
N LEU A 38 20.85 5.44 5.12
CA LEU A 38 20.79 6.91 5.17
C LEU A 38 20.18 7.47 6.48
N LYS A 39 19.66 6.63 7.37
CA LYS A 39 19.06 7.09 8.63
C LYS A 39 20.12 7.51 9.63
N LYS A 40 20.12 8.80 10.01
CA LYS A 40 20.99 9.35 11.07
C LYS A 40 20.83 8.69 12.43
N LYS A 41 19.63 8.16 12.74
CA LYS A 41 19.35 7.36 13.94
C LYS A 41 18.50 6.17 13.54
N SER A 42 19.03 4.96 13.74
CA SER A 42 18.23 3.75 13.65
C SER A 42 17.33 3.69 14.88
N GLY A 43 16.01 3.63 14.65
CA GLY A 43 15.04 3.45 15.73
C GLY A 43 15.03 2.00 16.24
N ARG A 44 13.91 1.59 16.84
CA ARG A 44 13.70 0.17 17.14
C ARG A 44 13.76 -0.65 15.84
N PRO A 45 14.52 -1.75 15.79
CA PRO A 45 14.59 -2.61 14.61
C PRO A 45 13.20 -3.17 14.29
N TYR A 46 12.91 -3.31 13.00
CA TYR A 46 11.67 -3.93 12.54
C TYR A 46 11.68 -5.43 12.83
N THR A 47 10.50 -5.98 13.13
CA THR A 47 10.31 -7.42 13.40
C THR A 47 10.55 -8.27 12.15
N LEU A 48 10.24 -7.73 10.97
CA LEU A 48 10.43 -8.41 9.69
C LEU A 48 11.74 -7.95 9.04
N ALA A 49 12.41 -8.85 8.32
CA ALA A 49 13.51 -8.51 7.43
C ALA A 49 13.02 -7.65 6.24
N ILE A 50 13.93 -6.95 5.56
CA ILE A 50 13.60 -5.99 4.49
C ILE A 50 12.85 -6.68 3.34
N GLU A 51 13.26 -7.88 2.96
CA GLU A 51 12.65 -8.69 1.93
C GLU A 51 11.22 -9.09 2.31
N ASP A 52 10.98 -9.46 3.57
CA ASP A 52 9.66 -9.83 4.08
C ASP A 52 8.75 -8.58 4.24
N GLN A 53 9.32 -7.41 4.52
CA GLN A 53 8.60 -6.12 4.52
C GLN A 53 8.13 -5.76 3.10
N LEU A 54 9.00 -5.92 2.11
CA LEU A 54 8.67 -5.67 0.71
C LEU A 54 7.60 -6.66 0.23
N LEU A 55 7.77 -7.95 0.52
CA LEU A 55 6.80 -8.99 0.16
C LEU A 55 5.41 -8.74 0.76
N LEU A 56 5.35 -8.34 2.04
CA LEU A 56 4.10 -7.96 2.69
C LEU A 56 3.41 -6.79 1.96
N THR A 57 4.19 -5.77 1.58
CA THR A 57 3.68 -4.58 0.91
C THR A 57 3.18 -4.90 -0.50
N LEU A 58 3.93 -5.71 -1.26
CA LEU A 58 3.52 -6.13 -2.59
C LEU A 58 2.25 -7.00 -2.57
N ASN A 59 2.12 -7.89 -1.58
CA ASN A 59 0.89 -8.67 -1.39
C ASN A 59 -0.32 -7.78 -1.10
N TYR A 60 -0.12 -6.72 -0.30
CA TYR A 60 -1.16 -5.73 -0.02
C TYR A 60 -1.60 -5.00 -1.30
N LEU A 61 -0.65 -4.52 -2.09
CA LEU A 61 -0.92 -3.74 -3.30
C LEU A 61 -1.52 -4.58 -4.45
N GLN A 62 -1.09 -5.83 -4.60
CA GLN A 62 -1.52 -6.67 -5.72
C GLN A 62 -2.90 -7.28 -5.49
N ASN A 63 -3.17 -7.77 -4.29
CA ASN A 63 -4.35 -8.59 -4.00
C ASN A 63 -5.40 -7.85 -3.15
N TYR A 64 -5.10 -6.61 -2.72
CA TYR A 64 -5.93 -5.84 -1.79
C TYR A 64 -6.32 -6.64 -0.53
N ASN A 65 -5.43 -7.53 -0.07
CA ASN A 65 -5.65 -8.26 1.17
C ASN A 65 -5.86 -7.28 2.31
N THR A 66 -6.75 -7.62 3.23
CA THR A 66 -6.95 -6.80 4.43
C THR A 66 -5.67 -6.81 5.27
N GLN A 67 -5.38 -5.72 5.97
CA GLN A 67 -4.31 -5.66 6.95
C GLN A 67 -4.51 -6.73 8.03
N LEU A 68 -5.75 -7.07 8.35
CA LEU A 68 -6.08 -8.16 9.28
C LEU A 68 -5.63 -9.54 8.77
N GLU A 69 -5.82 -9.85 7.48
CA GLU A 69 -5.28 -11.07 6.88
C GLU A 69 -3.75 -11.07 6.90
N LEU A 70 -3.12 -9.91 6.67
CA LEU A 70 -1.67 -9.78 6.76
C LEU A 70 -1.16 -9.98 8.21
N VAL A 71 -1.90 -9.49 9.21
CA VAL A 71 -1.63 -9.75 10.64
C VAL A 71 -1.59 -11.25 10.92
N ALA A 72 -2.63 -11.97 10.50
CA ALA A 72 -2.71 -13.41 10.69
C ALA A 72 -1.58 -14.15 9.97
N ASN A 73 -1.27 -13.74 8.74
CA ASN A 73 -0.26 -14.38 7.91
C ASN A 73 1.17 -14.13 8.39
N TYR A 74 1.50 -12.92 8.84
CA TYR A 74 2.86 -12.51 9.19
C TYR A 74 3.10 -12.50 10.71
N HIS A 75 2.08 -12.77 11.52
CA HIS A 75 2.13 -12.80 12.98
C HIS A 75 2.70 -11.50 13.60
N ILE A 76 2.28 -10.36 13.05
CA ILE A 76 2.65 -9.02 13.55
C ILE A 76 1.39 -8.20 13.85
N ALA A 77 1.49 -7.22 14.74
CA ALA A 77 0.36 -6.34 15.04
C ALA A 77 -0.08 -5.52 13.80
N GLU A 78 -1.37 -5.21 13.71
CA GLU A 78 -1.96 -4.44 12.58
C GLU A 78 -1.29 -3.07 12.41
N SER A 79 -0.99 -2.40 13.53
CA SER A 79 -0.22 -1.15 13.51
C SER A 79 1.18 -1.30 12.90
N ASN A 80 1.82 -2.47 13.01
CA ASN A 80 3.10 -2.75 12.37
C ASN A 80 2.94 -3.03 10.87
N VAL A 81 1.84 -3.69 10.44
CA VAL A 81 1.50 -3.88 9.03
C VAL A 81 1.40 -2.53 8.34
N ASN A 82 0.55 -1.63 8.85
CA ASN A 82 0.36 -0.28 8.32
C ASN A 82 1.68 0.52 8.26
N ARG A 83 2.48 0.49 9.35
CA ARG A 83 3.79 1.16 9.38
C ARG A 83 4.78 0.58 8.38
N THR A 84 4.70 -0.72 8.10
CA THR A 84 5.57 -1.39 7.13
C THR A 84 5.21 -0.97 5.72
N ILE A 85 3.92 -1.01 5.36
CA ILE A 85 3.41 -0.57 4.06
C ILE A 85 3.86 0.87 3.77
N LYS A 86 3.52 1.80 4.68
CA LYS A 86 3.86 3.22 4.52
C LYS A 86 5.36 3.47 4.37
N LYS A 87 6.17 2.75 5.16
CA LYS A 87 7.64 2.87 5.10
C LYS A 87 8.18 2.42 3.74
N VAL A 88 7.72 1.26 3.25
CA VAL A 88 8.18 0.71 1.97
C VAL A 88 7.75 1.60 0.82
N GLU A 89 6.49 2.03 0.80
CA GLU A 89 5.95 2.98 -0.18
C GLU A 89 6.75 4.29 -0.19
N ASP A 90 6.97 4.91 0.98
CA ASP A 90 7.72 6.17 1.08
C ASP A 90 9.15 6.04 0.56
N ALA A 91 9.83 4.94 0.85
CA ALA A 91 11.20 4.70 0.38
C ALA A 91 11.24 4.51 -1.15
N LEU A 92 10.33 3.71 -1.70
CA LEU A 92 10.22 3.48 -3.14
C LEU A 92 9.82 4.76 -3.89
N MET A 93 8.88 5.54 -3.36
CA MET A 93 8.49 6.84 -3.93
C MET A 93 9.65 7.84 -3.90
N LYS A 94 10.40 7.91 -2.80
CA LYS A 94 11.58 8.79 -2.69
C LYS A 94 12.68 8.45 -3.69
N SER A 95 12.83 7.16 -4.03
CA SER A 95 13.80 6.72 -5.03
C SER A 95 13.49 7.24 -6.44
N ARG A 96 12.25 7.67 -6.71
CA ARG A 96 11.72 8.05 -8.04
C ARG A 96 11.78 6.98 -9.12
N ARG A 97 12.42 5.83 -8.88
CA ARG A 97 12.54 4.69 -9.83
C ARG A 97 11.23 3.92 -9.98
N PHE A 98 10.45 3.86 -8.90
CA PHE A 98 9.20 3.09 -8.82
C PHE A 98 7.98 3.99 -8.62
N THR A 99 8.09 5.28 -8.96
CA THR A 99 6.97 6.21 -8.85
C THR A 99 6.02 6.01 -10.03
N PRO A 100 4.71 5.81 -9.79
CA PRO A 100 3.76 5.70 -10.89
C PRO A 100 3.76 7.01 -11.72
N PRO A 101 3.60 6.91 -13.05
CA PRO A 101 3.59 8.08 -13.93
C PRO A 101 2.47 9.05 -13.50
N LYS A 102 2.80 10.35 -13.39
CA LYS A 102 1.92 11.37 -12.81
C LYS A 102 0.67 11.69 -13.63
N ARG A 103 0.52 11.14 -14.84
CA ARG A 103 -0.65 11.22 -15.74
C ARG A 103 -0.29 10.60 -17.10
N SER A 104 -0.87 9.44 -17.43
CA SER A 104 -1.34 9.07 -18.78
C SER A 104 -1.92 7.64 -18.75
N ILE A 105 -3.16 7.50 -18.29
CA ILE A 105 -4.00 6.39 -18.78
C ILE A 105 -4.39 6.82 -20.19
N THR A 106 -3.54 6.51 -21.17
CA THR A 106 -3.95 6.47 -22.56
C THR A 106 -4.60 5.11 -22.73
N THR A 107 -5.93 5.13 -22.76
CA THR A 107 -6.77 3.98 -23.04
C THR A 107 -6.40 3.38 -24.39
N ALA A 108 -5.78 2.21 -24.37
CA ALA A 108 -5.75 1.28 -25.48
C ALA A 108 -5.73 -0.13 -24.87
N ASP A 109 -6.91 -0.61 -24.50
CA ASP A 109 -7.50 -1.76 -25.19
C ASP A 109 -8.83 -2.15 -24.55
N GLU A 110 -9.82 -2.26 -25.44
CA GLU A 110 -11.20 -2.59 -25.18
C GLU A 110 -11.33 -4.08 -24.81
N GLN A 111 -11.64 -4.40 -23.55
CA GLN A 111 -12.59 -5.46 -23.19
C GLN A 111 -12.80 -5.64 -21.68
N PHE A 112 -12.92 -4.54 -20.93
CA PHE A 112 -13.27 -4.68 -19.52
C PHE A 112 -14.30 -3.66 -19.10
N SER A 113 -15.54 -4.15 -18.94
CA SER A 113 -16.59 -3.48 -18.16
C SER A 113 -16.25 -3.59 -16.67
N TRP A 114 -15.08 -3.10 -16.27
CA TRP A 114 -14.66 -3.04 -14.88
C TRP A 114 -14.94 -1.65 -14.35
N PHE A 115 -15.71 -1.56 -13.26
CA PHE A 115 -15.75 -0.37 -12.43
C PHE A 115 -14.37 -0.22 -11.79
N ILE A 116 -13.66 0.88 -12.05
CA ILE A 116 -12.42 1.18 -11.33
C ILE A 116 -12.85 1.63 -9.93
N ILE A 117 -12.56 0.79 -8.92
CA ILE A 117 -12.69 1.15 -7.51
C ILE A 117 -11.35 1.74 -7.10
N ASP A 118 -11.23 3.06 -7.17
CA ASP A 118 -10.04 3.75 -6.65
C ASP A 118 -10.21 3.90 -5.13
N ALA A 119 -9.40 3.20 -4.35
CA ALA A 119 -9.37 3.27 -2.89
C ALA A 119 -8.21 4.17 -2.45
N THR A 120 -8.47 5.47 -2.27
CA THR A 120 -7.42 6.44 -1.90
C THR A 120 -7.44 6.76 -0.41
N GLU A 121 -6.26 6.68 0.23
CA GLU A 121 -6.01 7.20 1.58
C GLU A 121 -5.65 8.68 1.51
N CYS A 122 -6.62 9.56 1.72
CA CYS A 122 -6.42 11.01 1.75
C CYS A 122 -6.14 11.48 3.18
N SER A 123 -4.97 12.09 3.40
CA SER A 123 -4.68 12.80 4.65
C SER A 123 -5.58 14.03 4.76
N ILE A 124 -6.41 14.10 5.80
CA ILE A 124 -7.27 15.24 6.11
C ILE A 124 -6.83 15.96 7.39
N GLU A 125 -7.20 17.24 7.51
CA GLU A 125 -7.12 17.94 8.78
C GLU A 125 -8.06 17.28 9.79
N ARG A 126 -7.62 17.15 11.04
CA ARG A 126 -8.46 16.61 12.11
C ARG A 126 -9.71 17.49 12.25
N PRO A 127 -10.94 16.91 12.27
CA PRO A 127 -12.12 17.66 12.64
C PRO A 127 -11.88 18.31 14.01
N LYS A 128 -11.90 19.64 14.08
CA LYS A 128 -11.63 20.37 15.32
C LYS A 128 -12.74 20.03 16.32
N LYS A 129 -12.44 19.20 17.32
CA LYS A 129 -13.29 19.12 18.52
C LYS A 129 -13.16 20.44 19.27
N ILE A 130 -14.30 21.03 19.60
CA ILE A 130 -14.37 22.22 20.45
C ILE A 130 -13.80 21.84 21.84
N ARG A 131 -12.67 22.50 22.18
CA ARG A 131 -11.93 22.53 23.47
C ARG A 131 -11.17 21.23 23.81
N VAL A 132 -9.92 21.20 24.32
CA VAL A 132 -9.04 22.13 25.04
C VAL A 132 -7.59 21.93 24.57
N SER A 133 -6.78 22.97 24.75
CA SER A 133 -5.33 23.07 24.51
C SER A 133 -4.52 21.86 24.98
N SER A 134 -3.88 21.16 24.04
CA SER A 134 -2.70 20.34 24.30
C SER A 134 -1.84 20.41 23.05
N LYS A 135 -0.57 20.83 23.19
CA LYS A 135 0.44 20.82 22.11
C LYS A 135 0.77 19.37 21.75
N VAL A 136 -0.11 18.73 20.99
CA VAL A 136 0.13 17.41 20.39
C VAL A 136 0.64 17.67 18.97
N LEU A 137 1.82 17.13 18.66
CA LEU A 137 2.43 17.09 17.32
C LEU A 137 1.33 16.86 16.26
N LYS A 138 1.26 17.70 15.20
CA LYS A 138 0.17 17.73 14.20
C LYS A 138 -0.11 16.32 13.62
N LYS A 139 -0.99 15.55 14.26
CA LYS A 139 -1.46 14.24 13.78
C LYS A 139 -2.50 14.49 12.69
N LYS A 140 -2.17 14.13 11.45
CA LYS A 140 -3.14 14.10 10.33
C LYS A 140 -4.03 12.87 10.51
N HIS A 141 -5.32 13.00 10.24
CA HIS A 141 -6.21 11.84 10.11
C HIS A 141 -6.24 11.41 8.65
N THR A 142 -6.55 10.15 8.39
CA THR A 142 -6.71 9.63 7.03
C THR A 142 -8.18 9.31 6.82
N LEU A 143 -8.79 9.87 5.77
CA LEU A 143 -10.04 9.33 5.24
C LEU A 143 -9.68 8.42 4.08
N LYS A 144 -10.26 7.23 4.10
CA LYS A 144 -10.25 6.38 2.95
C LYS A 144 -11.51 6.66 2.13
N ALA A 145 -11.40 6.72 0.82
CA ALA A 145 -12.56 6.85 -0.07
C ALA A 145 -12.46 5.82 -1.19
N GLN A 146 -13.55 5.13 -1.48
CA GLN A 146 -13.72 4.35 -2.71
C GLN A 146 -14.53 5.17 -3.69
N VAL A 147 -14.00 5.36 -4.89
CA VAL A 147 -14.73 6.00 -6.00
C VAL A 147 -15.01 4.95 -7.06
N ILE A 148 -16.27 4.85 -7.47
CA ILE A 148 -16.72 4.02 -8.58
C ILE A 148 -16.79 4.92 -9.81
N TYR A 149 -15.88 4.71 -10.76
CA TYR A 149 -15.82 5.47 -12.00
C TYR A 149 -16.29 4.64 -13.20
N HIS A 150 -17.11 5.25 -14.06
CA HIS A 150 -17.55 4.65 -15.32
C HIS A 150 -16.74 5.19 -16.51
N PRO A 151 -15.90 4.36 -17.16
CA PRO A 151 -15.00 4.83 -18.21
C PRO A 151 -15.74 5.29 -19.49
N LYS A 152 -16.89 4.69 -19.84
CA LYS A 152 -17.62 5.07 -21.06
C LYS A 152 -18.39 6.39 -20.94
N SER A 153 -19.03 6.63 -19.79
CA SER A 153 -19.79 7.87 -19.56
C SER A 153 -18.94 8.98 -18.95
N LYS A 154 -17.72 8.66 -18.52
CA LYS A 154 -16.79 9.56 -17.80
C LYS A 154 -17.40 10.16 -16.53
N GLN A 155 -18.30 9.43 -15.87
CA GLN A 155 -18.99 9.88 -14.66
C GLN A 155 -18.55 9.07 -13.43
N ILE A 156 -18.57 9.72 -12.27
CA ILE A 156 -18.48 9.05 -10.98
C ILE A 156 -19.87 8.52 -10.64
N ILE A 157 -20.00 7.21 -10.50
CA ILE A 157 -21.28 6.56 -10.18
C ILE A 157 -21.51 6.49 -8.66
N GLY A 158 -20.43 6.41 -7.88
CA GLY A 158 -20.55 6.27 -6.43
C GLY A 158 -19.28 6.66 -5.69
N VAL A 159 -19.45 7.14 -4.48
CA VAL A 159 -18.36 7.43 -3.55
C VAL A 159 -18.71 6.82 -2.20
N ASN A 160 -17.85 5.95 -1.68
CA ASN A 160 -17.98 5.36 -0.34
C ASN A 160 -16.83 5.86 0.55
N ILE A 161 -17.17 6.56 1.63
CA ILE A 161 -16.22 7.11 2.59
C ILE A 161 -16.48 6.45 3.94
N PRO A 162 -15.72 5.40 4.33
CA PRO A 162 -15.82 4.80 5.65
C PRO A 162 -15.45 5.77 6.78
N SER A 163 -15.86 5.41 8.00
CA SER A 163 -15.46 6.12 9.21
C SER A 163 -13.94 6.10 9.38
N GLY A 164 -13.36 7.26 9.73
CA GLY A 164 -11.92 7.54 9.72
C GLY A 164 -11.04 6.76 10.72
N SER A 165 -11.53 5.64 11.26
CA SER A 165 -10.78 4.74 12.14
C SER A 165 -10.56 3.35 11.54
N GLN A 166 -11.00 3.09 10.30
CA GLN A 166 -10.83 1.79 9.67
C GLN A 166 -9.52 1.71 8.88
N HIS A 167 -8.73 0.66 9.15
CA HIS A 167 -7.48 0.37 8.46
C HIS A 167 -7.67 -0.23 7.07
N ASP A 168 -8.85 -0.75 6.75
CA ASP A 168 -9.24 -1.25 5.45
C ASP A 168 -10.65 -0.78 5.12
N ILE A 169 -10.95 -0.64 3.83
CA ILE A 169 -12.32 -0.41 3.38
C ILE A 169 -12.84 -1.76 2.87
N LYS A 170 -14.05 -2.16 3.25
CA LYS A 170 -14.73 -3.25 2.53
C LYS A 170 -14.96 -2.80 1.10
N THR A 171 -14.29 -3.41 0.13
CA THR A 171 -14.59 -3.23 -1.29
C THR A 171 -16.04 -3.60 -1.53
N LEU A 172 -16.84 -2.65 -2.03
CA LEU A 172 -18.18 -2.94 -2.51
C LEU A 172 -18.03 -3.89 -3.70
N ILE A 173 -18.31 -5.18 -3.48
CA ILE A 173 -18.47 -6.14 -4.56
C ILE A 173 -19.83 -5.84 -5.18
N VAL A 174 -19.82 -5.12 -6.29
CA VAL A 174 -21.01 -4.99 -7.14
C VAL A 174 -20.91 -6.12 -8.16
N HIS A 175 -21.80 -7.10 -8.03
CA HIS A 175 -21.98 -8.18 -9.00
C HIS A 175 -22.42 -7.64 -10.37
#